data_AF-A0A7W0ZJ65-F1
#
_entry.id   AF-A0A7W0ZJ65-F1
#
_cell.length_a   1.000
_cell.length_b   1.000
_cell.length_c   1.000
_cell.angle_alpha   90.00
_cell.angle_beta   90.00
_cell.angle_gamma   90.00
#
_symmetry.space_group_name_H-M   'P 1'
#
loop_
_entity.id
_entity.type
_entity.pdbx_description
1 polymer ?
#
loop_
_entity_poly.entity_id
_entity_poly.type
_entity_poly.pdbx_seq_one_letter_code
_entity_poly.pdbx_strand_id
1 'polypeptide(L)'
;MEVYEPAARTGVATISQYGELADRGGDPSAAAQAWTDAGFDDTMTARWLTARCFDAAAARALADMSVTPEQAAKRTRDGGGYIDTIAYKVANGDLTVRQGAARTPSSR
;
A
#
# COMPACT_ATOMS: atom_id res chain seq x y z
N MET A 1 -7.41 34.18 -1.57
CA MET A 1 -6.44 33.35 -0.82
C MET A 1 -6.74 31.91 -1.21
N GLU A 2 -6.07 31.39 -2.23
CA GLU A 2 -6.08 29.95 -2.46
C GLU A 2 -5.31 29.33 -1.28
N VAL A 3 -6.02 28.53 -0.49
CA VAL A 3 -5.40 27.70 0.54
C VAL A 3 -4.54 26.69 -0.23
N TYR A 4 -3.24 26.91 -0.25
CA TYR A 4 -2.30 25.91 -0.74
C TYR A 4 -2.34 24.76 0.28
N GLU A 5 -3.23 23.79 0.06
CA GLU A 5 -3.11 22.48 0.68
C GLU A 5 -1.81 21.88 0.13
N PRO A 6 -0.75 21.72 0.94
CA PRO A 6 0.44 21.06 0.44
C PRO A 6 0.00 19.68 -0.01
N ALA A 7 0.25 19.37 -1.29
CA ALA A 7 -0.02 18.05 -1.86
C ALA A 7 0.42 16.97 -0.86
N ALA A 8 -0.46 16.00 -0.61
CA ALA A 8 -0.18 14.84 0.23
C ALA A 8 1.21 14.28 -0.16
N ARG A 9 2.21 14.51 0.69
CA ARG A 9 3.60 14.12 0.44
C ARG A 9 3.95 13.04 1.44
N THR A 10 4.34 11.89 0.92
CA THR A 10 5.01 10.88 1.71
C THR A 10 6.48 11.30 1.83
N GLY A 11 6.98 11.39 3.05
CA GLY A 11 8.37 11.70 3.37
C GLY A 11 9.24 10.44 3.43
N VAL A 12 10.53 10.64 3.19
CA VAL A 12 11.55 9.59 3.30
C VAL A 12 11.60 8.98 4.69
N ALA A 13 11.37 9.78 5.74
CA ALA A 13 11.35 9.32 7.13
C ALA A 13 10.31 8.22 7.37
N THR A 14 9.12 8.36 6.76
CA THR A 14 8.05 7.36 6.85
C THR A 14 8.48 6.05 6.22
N ILE A 15 9.09 6.11 5.05
CA ILE A 15 9.57 4.92 4.34
C ILE A 15 10.72 4.25 5.11
N SER A 16 11.70 5.03 5.57
CA SER A 16 12.83 4.56 6.36
C SER A 16 12.42 3.90 7.68
N GLN A 17 11.28 4.29 8.26
CA GLN A 17 10.75 3.66 9.48
C GLN A 17 10.34 2.19 9.26
N TYR A 18 9.91 1.83 8.05
CA TYR A 18 9.55 0.45 7.68
C TYR A 18 10.74 -0.33 7.09
N GLY A 19 11.88 0.33 6.91
CA GLY A 19 13.16 -0.28 6.53
C GLY A 19 13.18 -0.83 5.10
N GLU A 20 14.15 -1.70 4.83
CA GLU A 20 14.49 -2.22 3.50
C GLU A 20 13.32 -2.89 2.75
N LEU A 21 12.31 -3.38 3.48
CA LEU A 21 11.09 -3.95 2.91
C LEU A 21 10.22 -2.90 2.20
N ALA A 22 10.19 -1.66 2.69
CA ALA A 22 9.41 -0.57 2.09
C ALA A 22 10.06 -0.04 0.81
N ASP A 23 11.40 -0.09 0.75
CA ASP A 23 12.18 0.35 -0.40
C ASP A 23 12.41 -0.75 -1.43
N ARG A 24 12.05 -2.00 -1.10
CA ARG A 24 12.44 -3.20 -1.85
C ARG A 24 13.95 -3.27 -2.10
N GLY A 25 14.76 -2.75 -1.18
CA GLY A 25 16.21 -2.59 -1.31
C GLY A 25 16.66 -1.46 -2.26
N GLY A 26 15.75 -0.56 -2.64
CA GLY A 26 16.01 0.62 -3.47
C GLY A 26 16.29 1.90 -2.69
N ASP A 27 16.04 3.04 -3.33
CA ASP A 27 16.22 4.37 -2.73
C ASP A 27 14.95 4.81 -1.97
N PRO A 28 15.06 5.15 -0.67
CA PRO A 28 13.96 5.65 0.15
C PRO A 28 13.24 6.89 -0.39
N SER A 29 13.96 7.74 -1.12
CA SER A 29 13.42 8.94 -1.76
C SER A 29 12.60 8.58 -3.00
N ALA A 30 13.04 7.58 -3.77
CA ALA A 30 12.28 7.10 -4.91
C ALA A 30 10.98 6.41 -4.47
N ALA A 31 11.03 5.62 -3.39
CA ALA A 31 9.84 5.03 -2.79
C ALA A 31 8.87 6.12 -2.28
N ALA A 32 9.37 7.09 -1.50
CA ALA A 32 8.57 8.19 -1.00
C ALA A 32 7.90 9.00 -2.13
N GLN A 33 8.62 9.24 -3.23
CA GLN A 33 8.06 9.89 -4.41
C GLN A 33 6.96 9.03 -5.06
N ALA A 34 7.16 7.72 -5.20
CA ALA A 34 6.14 6.84 -5.76
C ALA A 34 4.84 6.81 -4.94
N TRP A 35 4.94 6.82 -3.60
CA TRP A 35 3.78 6.94 -2.71
C TRP A 35 3.09 8.30 -2.82
N THR A 36 3.87 9.37 -2.95
CA THR A 36 3.36 10.72 -3.22
C THR A 36 2.63 10.80 -4.57
N ASP A 37 3.19 10.22 -5.62
CA ASP A 37 2.62 10.20 -6.97
C ASP A 37 1.34 9.35 -7.04
N ALA A 38 1.24 8.32 -6.18
CA ALA A 38 0.02 7.56 -5.95
C ALA A 38 -1.07 8.36 -5.19
N GLY A 39 -0.73 9.56 -4.70
CA GLY A 39 -1.64 10.46 -3.97
C GLY A 39 -1.79 10.09 -2.50
N PHE A 40 -0.82 9.37 -1.92
CA PHE A 40 -0.82 9.02 -0.50
C PHE A 40 0.05 9.97 0.33
N ASP A 41 -0.49 10.37 1.49
CA ASP A 41 0.26 11.07 2.52
C ASP A 41 1.03 10.07 3.42
N ASP A 42 1.87 10.59 4.30
CA ASP A 42 2.60 9.79 5.30
C ASP A 42 1.72 8.84 6.12
N THR A 43 0.52 9.28 6.51
CA THR A 43 -0.37 8.51 7.36
C THR A 43 -0.95 7.32 6.60
N MET A 44 -1.40 7.55 5.36
CA MET A 44 -1.97 6.52 4.52
C MET A 44 -0.90 5.55 4.02
N THR A 45 0.28 6.06 3.65
CA THR A 45 1.43 5.23 3.29
C THR A 45 1.84 4.32 4.45
N ALA A 46 1.95 4.85 5.67
CA ALA A 46 2.25 4.04 6.85
C ALA A 46 1.21 2.92 7.08
N ARG A 47 -0.07 3.19 6.84
CA ARG A 47 -1.13 2.17 6.94
C ARG A 47 -0.98 1.08 5.88
N TRP A 48 -0.67 1.44 4.64
CA TRP A 48 -0.41 0.46 3.57
C TRP A 48 0.84 -0.38 3.82
N LEU A 49 1.92 0.25 4.30
CA LEU A 49 3.14 -0.46 4.69
C LEU A 49 2.90 -1.40 5.88
N THR A 50 2.07 -0.99 6.86
CA THR A 50 1.60 -1.86 7.95
C THR A 50 0.80 -3.05 7.43
N ALA A 51 -0.01 -2.84 6.39
CA ALA A 51 -0.71 -3.90 5.67
C ALA A 51 0.21 -4.78 4.81
N ARG A 52 1.54 -4.56 4.85
CA ARG A 52 2.58 -5.22 4.05
C ARG A 52 2.44 -4.98 2.55
N CYS A 53 1.82 -3.86 2.16
CA CYS A 53 1.83 -3.39 0.79
C CYS A 53 3.04 -2.49 0.56
N PHE A 54 4.07 -3.02 -0.10
CA PHE A 54 5.33 -2.31 -0.38
C PHE A 54 5.39 -1.78 -1.82
N ASP A 55 4.24 -1.69 -2.49
CA ASP A 55 4.14 -1.19 -3.86
C ASP A 55 3.02 -0.14 -3.94
N ALA A 56 3.40 1.12 -4.18
CA ALA A 56 2.49 2.25 -4.20
C ALA A 56 1.41 2.12 -5.30
N ALA A 57 1.75 1.54 -6.46
CA ALA A 57 0.80 1.34 -7.55
C ALA A 57 -0.23 0.25 -7.19
N ALA A 58 0.21 -0.84 -6.54
CA ALA A 58 -0.69 -1.86 -6.02
C ALA A 58 -1.64 -1.31 -4.94
N ALA A 59 -1.10 -0.53 -3.99
CA ALA A 59 -1.88 0.17 -2.97
C ALA A 59 -2.92 1.10 -3.60
N ARG A 60 -2.52 1.87 -4.63
CA ARG A 60 -3.41 2.76 -5.35
C ARG A 60 -4.53 2.01 -6.05
N ALA A 61 -4.21 0.95 -6.77
CA ALA A 61 -5.21 0.15 -7.47
C ALA A 61 -6.21 -0.51 -6.51
N LEU A 62 -5.77 -0.93 -5.33
CA LEU A 62 -6.68 -1.41 -4.28
C LEU A 62 -7.57 -0.28 -3.74
N ALA A 63 -7.00 0.89 -3.46
CA ALA A 63 -7.76 2.06 -3.02
C ALA A 63 -8.83 2.49 -4.05
N ASP A 64 -8.51 2.45 -5.34
CA ASP A 64 -9.46 2.72 -6.43
C ASP A 64 -10.62 1.70 -6.47
N MET A 65 -10.42 0.50 -5.91
CA MET A 65 -11.47 -0.51 -5.69
C MET A 65 -12.19 -0.37 -4.34
N SER A 66 -12.01 0.76 -3.64
CA SER A 66 -12.55 1.02 -2.29
C SER A 66 -12.04 0.05 -1.23
N VAL A 67 -10.86 -0.55 -1.44
CA VAL A 67 -10.20 -1.38 -0.44
C VAL A 67 -9.33 -0.49 0.46
N THR A 68 -9.57 -0.55 1.76
CA THR A 68 -8.74 0.16 2.74
C THR A 68 -7.49 -0.66 3.11
N PRO A 69 -6.42 -0.01 3.60
CA PRO A 69 -5.24 -0.73 4.11
C PRO A 69 -5.59 -1.78 5.17
N GLU A 70 -6.52 -1.47 6.07
CA GLU A 70 -6.93 -2.37 7.17
C GLU A 70 -7.65 -3.62 6.64
N GLN A 71 -8.43 -3.47 5.58
CA GLN A 71 -9.03 -4.58 4.86
C GLN A 71 -7.96 -5.43 4.14
N ALA A 72 -7.00 -4.78 3.49
CA ALA A 72 -5.91 -5.44 2.77
C ALA A 72 -4.88 -6.12 3.71
N ALA A 73 -4.79 -5.69 4.96
CA ALA A 73 -3.94 -6.30 6.00
C ALA A 73 -4.43 -7.69 6.45
N LYS A 74 -5.63 -8.13 6.03
CA LYS A 74 -6.13 -9.46 6.37
C LYS A 74 -5.31 -10.55 5.67
N ARG A 75 -5.00 -11.61 6.42
CA ARG A 75 -4.27 -12.76 5.89
C ARG A 75 -5.19 -13.68 5.09
N THR A 76 -4.68 -14.18 3.97
CA THR A 76 -5.32 -15.18 3.13
C THR A 76 -4.29 -16.25 2.71
N ARG A 77 -4.76 -17.46 2.43
CA ARG A 77 -3.94 -18.53 1.82
C ARG A 77 -4.00 -18.49 0.30
N ASP A 78 -5.00 -17.83 -0.27
CA ASP A 78 -5.25 -17.81 -1.70
C ASP A 78 -4.12 -17.16 -2.49
N GLY A 79 -4.03 -17.48 -3.78
CA GLY A 79 -2.98 -16.93 -4.66
C GLY A 79 -1.60 -17.56 -4.45
N GLY A 80 -1.49 -18.68 -3.73
CA GLY A 80 -0.20 -19.38 -3.56
C GLY A 80 -0.21 -20.48 -2.51
N GLY A 81 0.97 -20.99 -2.16
CA GLY A 81 1.16 -22.07 -1.19
C GLY A 81 1.30 -21.62 0.28
N TYR A 82 1.32 -20.31 0.55
CA TYR A 82 1.61 -19.73 1.86
C TYR A 82 0.57 -18.67 2.27
N ILE A 83 0.47 -18.43 3.58
CA ILE A 83 -0.44 -17.45 4.18
C ILE A 83 0.30 -16.12 4.34
N ASP A 84 -0.22 -15.06 3.73
CA ASP A 84 0.22 -13.68 3.95
C ASP A 84 -0.99 -12.73 3.79
N THR A 85 -0.80 -11.44 4.01
CA THR A 85 -1.78 -10.39 3.81
C THR A 85 -2.23 -10.31 2.35
N ILE A 86 -3.47 -9.86 2.13
CA ILE A 86 -4.00 -9.60 0.79
C ILE A 86 -3.15 -8.55 0.08
N ALA A 87 -2.76 -7.48 0.79
CA ALA A 87 -1.95 -6.40 0.24
C ALA A 87 -0.57 -6.89 -0.26
N TYR A 88 0.12 -7.72 0.53
CA TYR A 88 1.40 -8.31 0.13
C TYR A 88 1.27 -9.19 -1.10
N LYS A 89 0.25 -10.07 -1.12
CA LYS A 89 0.01 -10.96 -2.26
C LYS A 89 -0.35 -10.20 -3.53
N VAL A 90 -1.07 -9.08 -3.43
CA VAL A 90 -1.34 -8.21 -4.58
C VAL A 90 -0.06 -7.51 -5.05
N ALA A 91 0.74 -6.97 -4.12
CA ALA A 91 2.00 -6.31 -4.44
C ALA A 91 3.03 -7.27 -5.08
N ASN A 92 3.04 -8.55 -4.69
CA ASN A 92 3.89 -9.59 -5.27
C ASN A 92 3.34 -10.23 -6.56
N GLY A 93 2.10 -9.92 -6.97
CA GLY A 93 1.45 -10.52 -8.14
C GLY A 93 0.87 -11.93 -7.91
N ASP A 94 0.90 -12.45 -6.69
CA ASP A 94 0.24 -13.70 -6.27
C ASP A 94 -1.29 -13.60 -6.38
N LEU A 95 -1.83 -12.38 -6.19
CA LEU A 95 -3.23 -12.05 -6.43
C LEU A 95 -3.31 -10.84 -7.37
N THR A 96 -4.26 -10.87 -8.30
CA THR A 96 -4.66 -9.64 -8.99
C THR A 96 -5.38 -8.69 -8.05
N VAL A 97 -5.39 -7.38 -8.36
CA VAL A 97 -6.10 -6.36 -7.57
C VAL A 97 -7.56 -6.73 -7.33
N ARG A 98 -8.26 -7.20 -8.38
CA ARG A 98 -9.66 -7.67 -8.26
C ARG A 98 -9.81 -8.86 -7.33
N GLN A 99 -8.90 -9.83 -7.41
CA GLN A 99 -8.89 -10.97 -6.51
C GLN A 99 -8.63 -10.55 -5.06
N GLY A 100 -7.74 -9.58 -4.84
CA GLY A 100 -7.50 -9.00 -3.52
C GLY A 100 -8.75 -8.31 -2.98
N ALA A 101 -9.36 -7.41 -3.76
CA ALA A 101 -10.56 -6.70 -3.37
C ALA A 101 -11.73 -7.63 -3.03
N ALA A 102 -11.97 -8.68 -3.84
CA ALA A 102 -13.03 -9.67 -3.58
C ALA A 102 -12.86 -10.44 -2.26
N ARG A 103 -11.64 -10.45 -1.69
CA ARG A 103 -11.32 -11.12 -0.41
C ARG A 103 -11.37 -10.18 0.77
N THR A 104 -11.51 -8.88 0.52
CA THR A 104 -11.73 -7.92 1.58
C THR A 104 -13.21 -7.93 1.98
N PRO A 105 -13.52 -7.95 3.28
CA PRO A 105 -14.90 -7.88 3.70
C PRO A 105 -15.44 -6.51 3.34
N SER A 106 -16.60 -6.46 2.69
CA SER A 106 -17.34 -5.21 2.53
C SER A 106 -17.53 -4.57 3.89
N SER A 107 -17.06 -3.33 4.06
CA SER A 107 -17.46 -2.51 5.21
C SER A 107 -18.97 -2.34 5.11
N ARG A 108 -19.70 -3.00 6.01
CA ARG A 108 -21.13 -2.83 6.22
C ARG A 108 -21.37 -1.60 7.08
#